data_AF-A0A822TD67-F1
#
_entry.id   AF-A0A822TD67-F1
#
_cell.length_a   1.000
_cell.length_b   1.000
_cell.length_c   1.000
_cell.angle_alpha   90.00
_cell.angle_beta   90.00
_cell.angle_gamma   90.00
#
_symmetry.space_group_name_H-M   'P 1'
#
loop_
_entity.id
_entity.type
_entity.pdbx_description
1 polymer ?
#
loop_
_entity_poly.entity_id
_entity_poly.type
_entity_poly.pdbx_seq_one_letter_code
_entity_poly.pdbx_strand_id
1 'polypeptide(L)' 'MYGGAYYSAYGNVMAGLQIDSKVDASNDFIAFRPLQKLVGGTWITVSQL' A
#
# COMPACT_ATOMS: atom_id res chain seq x y z
N MET A 1 -9.61 12.56 14.37
CA MET A 1 -9.08 11.18 14.41
C MET A 1 -7.60 11.30 14.10
N TYR A 2 -6.72 10.90 15.03
CA TYR A 2 -5.27 10.98 14.88
C TYR A 2 -4.82 10.26 13.61
N GLY A 3 -3.89 10.88 12.86
CA GLY A 3 -3.29 10.32 11.65
C GLY A 3 -2.92 8.87 11.85
N GLY A 4 -3.72 7.99 11.24
CA GLY A 4 -3.48 6.56 11.29
C GLY A 4 -2.15 6.30 10.61
N ALA A 5 -1.22 5.66 11.32
CA ALA A 5 -0.09 5.05 10.67
C ALA A 5 -0.64 4.07 9.63
N TYR A 6 -0.50 4.42 8.34
CA TYR A 6 -0.91 3.55 7.25
C TYR A 6 0.09 2.41 7.19
N TYR A 7 -0.24 1.29 7.84
CA TYR A 7 0.57 0.09 7.77
C TYR A 7 0.27 -0.64 6.47
N SER A 8 1.28 -0.76 5.62
CA SER A 8 1.24 -1.63 4.44
C SER A 8 1.20 -3.09 4.90
N ALA A 9 0.36 -3.92 4.29
CA ALA A 9 0.46 -5.36 4.47
C ALA A 9 1.81 -5.87 3.94
N TYR A 10 2.41 -6.87 4.59
CA TYR A 10 3.69 -7.44 4.18
C TYR A 10 3.75 -7.71 2.67
N GLY A 11 4.83 -7.25 2.04
CA GLY A 11 5.00 -7.41 0.59
C GLY A 11 4.37 -6.34 -0.26
N ASN A 12 3.77 -5.29 0.32
CA ASN A 12 3.18 -4.20 -0.45
C ASN A 12 3.99 -2.91 -0.33
N VAL A 13 4.03 -2.15 -1.43
CA VAL A 13 4.66 -0.82 -1.51
C VAL A 13 3.61 0.26 -1.75
N MET A 14 3.86 1.47 -1.26
CA MET A 14 3.07 2.65 -1.64
C MET A 14 3.18 2.84 -3.15
N ALA A 15 2.03 2.96 -3.80
CA ALA A 15 1.90 3.17 -5.24
C ALA A 15 1.17 4.47 -5.59
N GLY A 16 0.59 5.16 -4.60
CA GLY A 16 -0.05 6.44 -4.83
C GLY A 16 -0.70 7.02 -3.59
N LEU A 17 -1.10 8.28 -3.73
CA LEU A 17 -1.88 9.03 -2.76
C LEU A 17 -3.14 9.50 -3.45
N GLN A 18 -4.27 9.38 -2.75
CA GLN A 18 -5.51 10.02 -3.11
C GLN A 18 -5.81 11.05 -2.02
N ILE A 19 -5.81 12.32 -2.41
CA ILE A 19 -6.07 13.46 -1.52
C ILE A 19 -7.21 14.23 -2.18
N ASP A 20 -8.27 14.50 -1.42
CA ASP A 20 -9.40 15.26 -1.92
C ASP A 20 -9.32 16.70 -1.42
N SER A 21 -8.92 17.61 -2.32
CA SER A 21 -8.77 19.06 -2.14
C SER A 21 -7.70 19.52 -1.11
N LYS A 22 -7.58 18.88 0.05
CA LYS A 22 -6.66 19.23 1.14
C LYS A 22 -6.33 18.00 1.97
N VAL A 23 -5.13 17.99 2.57
CA VAL A 23 -4.72 16.93 3.49
C VAL A 23 -5.41 17.15 4.83
N ASP A 24 -6.44 16.36 5.13
CA ASP A 24 -7.19 16.45 6.38
C ASP A 24 -7.49 15.09 7.03
N ALA A 25 -6.92 14.00 6.48
CA ALA A 25 -7.02 12.62 6.96
C ALA A 25 -8.44 12.05 7.03
N SER A 26 -9.47 12.82 6.66
CA SER A 26 -10.87 12.38 6.72
C SER A 26 -11.27 11.52 5.51
N ASN A 27 -10.63 11.80 4.36
CA ASN A 27 -10.85 11.15 3.07
C ASN A 27 -9.54 10.96 2.27
N ASP A 28 -8.39 11.13 2.93
CA ASP A 28 -7.08 10.86 2.34
C ASP A 28 -6.78 9.36 2.37
N PHE A 29 -6.29 8.80 1.27
CA PHE A 29 -5.94 7.38 1.18
C PHE A 29 -4.54 7.19 0.61
N ILE A 30 -3.86 6.15 1.11
CA ILE A 30 -2.64 5.64 0.51
C ILE A 30 -2.98 4.36 -0.26
N ALA A 31 -2.65 4.34 -1.55
CA ALA A 31 -2.80 3.15 -2.38
C ALA A 31 -1.55 2.28 -2.27
N PHE A 32 -1.74 0.99 -2.02
CA PHE A 32 -0.67 0.00 -1.94
C PHE A 32 -0.78 -1.03 -3.07
N ARG A 33 0.37 -1.56 -3.52
CA ARG A 33 0.45 -2.63 -4.52
C ARG A 33 1.35 -3.75 -4.01
N PRO A 34 0.99 -5.04 -4.24
CA PRO A 34 1.84 -6.15 -3.87
C PRO A 34 3.03 -6.23 -4.82
N LEU A 35 4.21 -6.41 -4.26
CA LEU A 35 5.37 -6.87 -5.01
C LEU A 35 5.19 -8.36 -5.28
N GLN A 36 5.34 -8.75 -6.53
CA GLN A 36 5.20 -10.14 -6.95
C GLN A 36 6.44 -10.58 -7.74
N LYS A 37 6.77 -11.86 -7.64
CA LYS A 37 7.79 -12.51 -8.47
C LYS A 37 7.22 -13.75 -9.14
N LEU A 38 7.72 -14.07 -10.33
CA LEU A 38 7.32 -15.26 -11.07
C LEU A 38 8.24 -16.44 -10.68
N VAL A 39 7.66 -17.51 -10.16
CA VAL A 39 8.39 -18.75 -9.79
C VAL A 39 7.67 -19.93 -10.39
N GLY A 40 8.34 -20.68 -11.28
CA GLY A 40 7.76 -21.86 -11.91
C GLY A 40 6.46 -21.59 -12.67
N GLY A 41 6.32 -20.42 -13.29
CA GLY A 41 5.11 -20.02 -14.00
C GLY A 41 3.98 -19.46 -13.11
N THR A 42 4.17 -19.39 -11.79
CA THR A 42 3.19 -18.83 -10.86
C THR A 42 3.67 -17.51 -10.27
N TRP A 43 2.80 -16.50 -10.24
CA TRP A 43 3.06 -15.23 -9.56
C TRP A 43 2.84 -15.39 -8.05
N ILE A 44 3.87 -15.10 -7.26
CA ILE A 44 3.81 -15.14 -5.80
C ILE A 44 4.10 -13.77 -5.19
N THR A 45 3.32 -13.38 -4.18
CA THR A 45 3.55 -12.15 -3.41
C THR A 45 4.82 -12.30 -2.57
N VAL A 46 5.67 -11.28 -2.61
CA VAL A 46 6.92 -11.24 -1.83
C VAL A 46 6.59 -10.99 -0.36
N SER A 47 7.23 -11.67 0.58
CA SER A 47 7.15 -11.31 2.00
C SER A 47 8.26 -10.31 2.36
N GLN A 48 7.95 -9.39 3.26
CA GLN A 48 8.92 -8.46 3.85
C GLN A 48 9.09 -8.87 5.33
N LEU A 49 10.32 -8.94 5.83
CA LEU A 49 10.62 -9.17 7.25
C LEU A 49 10.63 -7.84 8.01
#